data_AF-A0A954SMA2-F1
#
_entry.id   AF-A0A954SMA2-F1
#
_cell.length_a   1.000
_cell.length_b   1.000
_cell.length_c   1.000
_cell.angle_alpha   90.00
_cell.angle_beta   90.00
_cell.angle_gamma   90.00
#
_symmetry.space_group_name_H-M   'P 1'
#
loop_
_entity.id
_entity.type
_entity.pdbx_description
1 polymer ?
#
loop_
_entity_poly.entity_id
_entity_poly.type
_entity_poly.pdbx_seq_one_letter_code
_entity_poly.pdbx_strand_id
1 'polypeptide(L)'
;MPFRWDAREHLQLGLFVLKWLVIALPLGIAVGSAVALFLWSLDEVTRLQWEHPWLLYLLPLAGAVSGLMYFGWGQSAEGGNNLIMEQIHEPGGGVPARMAPLVLIGTLITHLFGGSAGREGTAVQMGGSMAATLGRWLRLSAEDTRILLMSGVAAGFGA
;
A
#
# COMPACT_ATOMS: atom_id res chain seq x y z
N MET A 1 3.47 41.51 -6.20
CA MET A 1 2.29 41.15 -5.40
C MET A 1 2.52 41.69 -3.99
N PRO A 2 1.71 42.61 -3.47
CA PRO A 2 1.93 43.12 -2.11
C PRO A 2 1.64 42.01 -1.09
N PHE A 3 2.60 41.73 -0.23
CA PHE A 3 2.46 40.82 0.90
C PHE A 3 1.41 41.40 1.86
N ARG A 4 0.19 40.85 1.82
CA ARG A 4 -0.90 41.21 2.72
C ARG A 4 -0.91 40.19 3.86
N TRP A 5 -0.52 40.63 5.05
CA TRP A 5 -0.49 39.78 6.24
C TRP A 5 -1.90 39.61 6.77
N ASP A 6 -2.49 38.43 6.58
CA ASP A 6 -3.82 38.06 7.12
C ASP A 6 -3.68 36.96 8.17
N ALA A 7 -3.87 37.33 9.44
CA ALA A 7 -3.74 36.42 10.57
C ALA A 7 -4.73 35.24 10.51
N ARG A 8 -5.88 35.39 9.83
CA ARG A 8 -6.87 34.32 9.68
C ARG A 8 -6.40 33.26 8.69
N GLU A 9 -5.79 33.68 7.59
CA GLU A 9 -5.21 32.78 6.59
C GLU A 9 -4.07 31.95 7.21
N HIS A 10 -3.20 32.59 7.99
CA HIS A 10 -2.11 31.91 8.70
C HIS A 10 -2.62 30.88 9.72
N LEU A 11 -3.70 31.21 10.45
CA LEU A 11 -4.33 30.28 11.38
C LEU A 11 -4.93 29.07 10.65
N GLN A 12 -5.61 29.28 9.52
CA GLN A 12 -6.19 28.21 8.71
C GLN A 12 -5.10 27.28 8.14
N LEU A 13 -4.00 27.83 7.65
CA LEU A 13 -2.83 27.05 7.21
C LEU A 13 -2.24 26.23 8.37
N GLY A 14 -2.09 26.83 9.55
CA GLY A 14 -1.60 26.13 10.74
C GLY A 14 -2.49 24.96 11.13
N LEU A 15 -3.81 25.15 11.13
CA LEU A 15 -4.78 24.07 11.41
C LEU A 15 -4.75 22.98 10.33
N PHE A 16 -4.59 23.36 9.06
CA PHE A 16 -4.46 22.41 7.96
C PHE A 16 -3.22 21.53 8.12
N VAL A 17 -2.06 22.13 8.40
CA VAL A 17 -0.81 21.40 8.66
C VAL A 17 -0.95 20.49 9.87
N LEU A 18 -1.53 20.99 10.97
CA LEU A 18 -1.73 20.20 12.18
C LEU A 18 -2.63 18.98 11.92
N LYS A 19 -3.76 19.17 11.20
CA LYS A 19 -4.65 18.08 10.78
C LYS A 19 -3.86 17.00 10.03
N TRP A 20 -3.09 17.40 9.01
CA TRP A 20 -2.34 16.46 8.20
C TRP A 20 -1.19 15.78 8.94
N LEU A 21 -0.53 16.49 9.85
CA LEU A 21 0.50 15.89 10.71
C LEU A 21 -0.11 14.79 11.58
N VAL A 22 -1.26 15.05 12.21
CA VAL A 22 -1.96 14.09 13.08
C VAL A 22 -2.46 12.85 12.30
N ILE A 23 -2.82 13.00 11.02
CA ILE A 23 -3.33 11.87 10.21
C ILE A 23 -2.19 11.12 9.51
N ALA A 24 -1.26 11.84 8.86
CA ALA A 24 -0.23 11.26 8.02
C ALA A 24 0.90 10.62 8.82
N LEU A 25 1.22 11.13 10.02
CA LEU A 25 2.30 10.56 10.84
C LEU A 25 1.99 9.15 11.34
N PRO A 26 0.81 8.87 11.94
CA PRO A 26 0.42 7.50 12.28
C PRO A 26 0.32 6.59 11.06
N LEU A 27 -0.20 7.11 9.92
CA LEU A 27 -0.23 6.35 8.68
C LEU A 27 1.18 5.96 8.23
N GLY A 28 2.11 6.91 8.20
CA GLY A 28 3.50 6.67 7.81
C GLY A 28 4.19 5.64 8.70
N ILE A 29 4.01 5.72 10.02
CA ILE A 29 4.54 4.73 10.97
C ILE A 29 3.94 3.34 10.69
N ALA A 30 2.62 3.26 10.51
CA ALA A 30 1.95 1.99 10.27
C ALA A 30 2.38 1.36 8.93
N VAL A 31 2.39 2.15 7.85
CA VAL A 31 2.82 1.70 6.52
C VAL A 31 4.29 1.30 6.54
N GLY A 32 5.17 2.13 7.10
CA GLY A 32 6.60 1.82 7.21
C GLY A 32 6.86 0.54 8.01
N SER A 33 6.15 0.34 9.12
CA SER A 33 6.25 -0.90 9.91
C SER A 33 5.77 -2.12 9.13
N ALA A 34 4.68 -1.99 8.38
CA ALA A 34 4.15 -3.07 7.55
C ALA A 34 5.09 -3.41 6.38
N VAL A 35 5.69 -2.41 5.73
CA VAL A 35 6.69 -2.61 4.68
C VAL A 35 7.98 -3.20 5.24
N ALA A 36 8.45 -2.76 6.41
CA ALA A 36 9.59 -3.35 7.08
C ALA A 36 9.38 -4.85 7.39
N LEU A 37 8.19 -5.21 7.89
CA LEU A 37 7.81 -6.61 8.10
C LEU A 37 7.79 -7.39 6.78
N PHE A 38 7.23 -6.80 5.73
CA PHE A 38 7.21 -7.41 4.39
C PHE A 38 8.62 -7.65 3.86
N LEU A 39 9.51 -6.65 3.90
CA LEU A 39 10.88 -6.76 3.41
C LEU A 39 11.70 -7.78 4.22
N TRP A 40 11.55 -7.79 5.55
CA TRP A 40 12.18 -8.81 6.39
C TRP A 40 11.69 -10.22 6.04
N SER A 41 10.38 -10.39 5.87
CA SER A 41 9.79 -11.69 5.48
C SER A 41 10.24 -12.10 4.08
N LEU A 42 10.38 -11.13 3.16
CA LEU A 42 10.81 -11.34 1.79
C LEU A 42 12.26 -11.85 1.74
N ASP A 43 13.14 -11.25 2.54
CA ASP A 43 14.53 -11.69 2.67
C ASP A 43 14.60 -13.13 3.20
N GLU A 44 13.79 -13.44 4.21
CA GLU A 44 13.76 -14.77 4.82
C GLU A 44 13.25 -15.86 3.86
N VAL A 45 12.16 -15.61 3.12
CA VAL A 45 11.69 -16.59 2.12
C VAL A 45 12.66 -16.73 0.94
N THR A 46 13.37 -15.65 0.58
CA THR A 46 14.40 -15.69 -0.45
C THR A 46 15.58 -16.54 0.01
N ARG A 47 16.06 -16.34 1.25
CA ARG A 47 17.09 -17.18 1.87
C ARG A 47 16.69 -18.65 1.88
N LEU A 48 15.45 -18.94 2.30
CA LEU A 48 14.92 -20.31 2.32
C LEU A 48 14.87 -20.94 0.93
N GLN A 49 14.51 -20.16 -0.10
CA GLN A 49 14.54 -20.60 -1.49
C GLN A 49 15.96 -20.98 -1.96
N TRP A 50 16.97 -20.20 -1.59
CA TRP A 50 18.38 -20.51 -1.89
C TRP A 50 18.90 -21.74 -1.14
N GLU A 51 18.48 -21.94 0.11
CA GLU A 51 18.81 -23.14 0.90
C GLU A 51 18.10 -24.41 0.38
N HIS A 52 16.95 -24.24 -0.27
CA HIS A 52 16.14 -25.32 -0.83
C HIS A 52 15.77 -25.11 -2.31
N PRO A 53 16.73 -25.21 -3.24
CA PRO A 53 16.49 -24.93 -4.66
C PRO A 53 15.40 -25.80 -5.31
N TRP A 54 15.13 -26.98 -4.75
CA TRP A 54 14.07 -27.87 -5.21
C TRP A 54 12.67 -27.25 -5.11
N LEU A 55 12.46 -26.23 -4.25
CA LEU A 55 11.20 -25.49 -4.16
C LEU A 55 10.79 -24.88 -5.51
N LEU A 56 11.74 -24.57 -6.39
CA LEU A 56 11.46 -24.05 -7.73
C LEU A 56 10.52 -24.98 -8.53
N TYR A 57 10.60 -26.30 -8.33
CA TYR A 57 9.71 -27.23 -9.03
C TYR A 57 8.24 -27.11 -8.60
N LEU A 58 7.97 -26.49 -7.45
CA LEU A 58 6.62 -26.19 -6.96
C LEU A 58 6.11 -24.83 -7.43
N LEU A 59 6.89 -24.05 -8.19
CA LEU A 59 6.47 -22.75 -8.73
C LEU A 59 5.14 -22.80 -9.52
N PRO A 60 4.86 -23.80 -10.38
CA PRO A 60 3.57 -23.89 -11.06
C PRO A 60 2.39 -24.02 -10.09
N LEU A 61 2.58 -24.81 -9.02
CA LEU A 61 1.58 -24.97 -7.96
C LEU A 61 1.39 -23.67 -7.17
N ALA A 62 2.49 -22.97 -6.86
CA ALA A 62 2.45 -21.67 -6.21
C ALA A 62 1.69 -20.62 -7.04
N GLY A 63 1.92 -20.59 -8.36
CA GLY A 63 1.17 -19.75 -9.28
C GLY A 63 -0.33 -20.08 -9.30
N ALA A 64 -0.68 -21.38 -9.31
CA ALA A 64 -2.08 -21.82 -9.23
C ALA A 64 -2.74 -21.41 -7.91
N VAL A 65 -2.05 -21.58 -6.78
CA VAL A 65 -2.53 -21.15 -5.46
C VAL A 65 -2.74 -19.64 -5.42
N SER A 66 -1.76 -18.85 -5.89
CA SER A 66 -1.90 -17.40 -5.99
C SER A 66 -3.07 -16.97 -6.87
N GLY A 67 -3.24 -17.60 -8.04
CA GLY A 67 -4.40 -17.35 -8.91
C GLY A 67 -5.73 -17.66 -8.21
N LEU A 68 -5.82 -18.79 -7.50
CA LEU A 68 -7.02 -19.16 -6.74
C LEU A 68 -7.30 -18.21 -5.57
N MET A 69 -6.26 -17.71 -4.89
CA MET A 69 -6.42 -16.69 -3.84
C MET A 69 -7.03 -15.41 -4.40
N TYR A 70 -6.54 -14.93 -5.56
CA TYR A 70 -7.08 -13.72 -6.19
C TYR A 70 -8.49 -13.96 -6.76
N PHE A 71 -8.75 -15.12 -7.36
CA PHE A 71 -10.07 -15.47 -7.87
C PHE A 71 -11.12 -15.59 -6.76
N GLY A 72 -10.78 -16.23 -5.63
CA GLY A 72 -11.71 -16.45 -4.52
C GLY A 72 -11.87 -15.23 -3.59
N TRP A 73 -10.75 -14.63 -3.17
CA TRP A 73 -10.75 -13.56 -2.16
C TRP A 73 -10.37 -12.18 -2.71
N GLY A 74 -9.61 -12.14 -3.82
CA GLY A 74 -9.11 -10.91 -4.43
C GLY A 74 -10.21 -9.95 -4.85
N GLN A 75 -11.25 -10.43 -5.53
CA GLN A 75 -12.31 -9.57 -6.07
C GLN A 75 -11.68 -8.36 -6.81
N SER A 76 -12.04 -7.13 -6.43
CA SER A 76 -11.48 -5.92 -7.03
C SER A 76 -9.98 -5.74 -6.80
N ALA A 77 -9.36 -6.40 -5.81
CA ALA A 77 -7.94 -6.24 -5.49
C ALA A 77 -6.97 -6.70 -6.60
N GLU A 78 -7.44 -7.47 -7.59
CA GLU A 78 -6.66 -7.83 -8.78
C GLU A 78 -6.20 -6.60 -9.57
N GLY A 79 -6.97 -5.49 -9.53
CA GLY A 79 -6.57 -4.24 -10.18
C GLY A 79 -5.30 -3.58 -9.60
N GLY A 80 -4.87 -4.00 -8.41
CA GLY A 80 -3.59 -3.61 -7.80
C GLY A 80 -3.34 -2.10 -7.81
N ASN A 81 -2.21 -1.68 -8.38
CA ASN A 81 -1.81 -0.28 -8.48
C ASN A 81 -2.80 0.59 -9.28
N ASN A 82 -3.48 0.02 -10.26
CA ASN A 82 -4.41 0.78 -11.09
C ASN A 82 -5.57 1.33 -10.26
N LEU A 83 -6.07 0.55 -9.28
CA LEU A 83 -7.12 1.01 -8.36
C LEU A 83 -6.69 2.23 -7.56
N ILE A 84 -5.41 2.29 -7.18
CA ILE A 84 -4.86 3.42 -6.42
C ILE A 84 -4.81 4.65 -7.31
N MET A 85 -4.29 4.49 -8.53
CA MET A 85 -4.18 5.58 -9.50
C MET A 85 -5.55 6.08 -9.93
N GLU A 86 -6.50 5.19 -10.22
CA GLU A 86 -7.90 5.51 -10.50
C GLU A 86 -8.52 6.26 -9.34
N GLN A 87 -8.41 5.77 -8.10
CA GLN A 87 -8.98 6.46 -6.94
C GLN A 87 -8.34 7.85 -6.70
N ILE A 88 -7.08 8.04 -7.09
CA ILE A 88 -6.42 9.34 -7.04
C ILE A 88 -6.93 10.29 -8.15
N HIS A 89 -7.22 9.81 -9.36
CA HIS A 89 -7.64 10.66 -10.47
C HIS A 89 -9.16 10.87 -10.53
N GLU A 90 -9.92 9.80 -10.33
CA GLU A 90 -11.37 9.70 -10.39
C GLU A 90 -11.90 9.01 -9.12
N PRO A 91 -12.17 9.78 -8.05
CA PRO A 91 -12.63 9.23 -6.78
C PRO A 91 -13.97 8.50 -6.93
N GLY A 92 -14.05 7.23 -6.51
CA GLY A 92 -15.31 6.48 -6.48
C GLY A 92 -15.15 4.97 -6.49
N GLY A 93 -14.11 4.45 -7.15
CA GLY A 93 -13.85 2.99 -7.25
C GLY A 93 -13.37 2.37 -5.94
N GLY A 94 -12.59 3.12 -5.16
CA GLY A 94 -12.06 2.73 -3.86
C GLY A 94 -10.95 1.68 -3.93
N VAL A 95 -10.02 1.72 -2.97
CA VAL A 95 -8.96 0.70 -2.83
C VAL A 95 -9.34 -0.27 -1.71
N PRO A 96 -9.50 -1.58 -1.98
CA PRO A 96 -10.01 -2.51 -0.97
C PRO A 96 -8.95 -2.80 0.10
N ALA A 97 -9.39 -2.89 1.37
CA ALA A 97 -8.50 -3.15 2.52
C ALA A 97 -7.80 -4.51 2.45
N ARG A 98 -8.42 -5.49 1.78
CA ARG A 98 -7.86 -6.83 1.57
C ARG A 98 -6.66 -6.84 0.60
N MET A 99 -6.42 -5.76 -0.14
CA MET A 99 -5.31 -5.68 -1.09
C MET A 99 -3.96 -5.84 -0.38
N ALA A 100 -3.75 -5.16 0.76
CA ALA A 100 -2.51 -5.26 1.54
C ALA A 100 -2.13 -6.69 1.95
N PRO A 101 -2.98 -7.48 2.63
CA PRO A 101 -2.62 -8.84 3.01
C PRO A 101 -2.48 -9.77 1.79
N LEU A 102 -3.29 -9.60 0.74
CA LEU A 102 -3.20 -10.44 -0.45
C LEU A 102 -1.89 -10.24 -1.22
N VAL A 103 -1.49 -8.97 -1.43
CA VAL A 103 -0.25 -8.67 -2.14
C VAL A 103 0.97 -9.12 -1.33
N LEU A 104 0.95 -8.94 -0.01
CA LEU A 104 2.01 -9.43 0.89
C LEU A 104 2.18 -10.95 0.74
N ILE A 105 1.10 -11.71 0.93
CA ILE A 105 1.17 -13.18 0.89
C ILE A 105 1.54 -13.66 -0.52
N GLY A 106 0.92 -13.08 -1.55
CA GLY A 106 1.20 -13.43 -2.95
C GLY A 106 2.67 -13.20 -3.33
N THR A 107 3.26 -12.08 -2.93
CA THR A 107 4.68 -11.80 -3.21
C THR A 107 5.61 -12.74 -2.45
N LEU A 108 5.33 -13.05 -1.18
CA LEU A 108 6.12 -14.00 -0.39
C LEU A 108 6.07 -15.42 -0.98
N ILE A 109 4.88 -15.90 -1.36
CA ILE A 109 4.72 -17.17 -2.07
C ILE A 109 5.55 -17.15 -3.35
N THR A 110 5.43 -16.08 -4.16
CA THR A 110 6.15 -15.97 -5.42
C THR A 110 7.66 -16.10 -5.23
N HIS A 111 8.24 -15.39 -4.25
CA HIS A 111 9.68 -15.44 -3.98
C HIS A 111 10.13 -16.77 -3.37
N LEU A 112 9.35 -17.35 -2.45
CA LEU A 112 9.65 -18.64 -1.83
C LEU A 112 9.85 -19.76 -2.87
N PHE A 113 9.05 -19.73 -3.93
CA PHE A 113 9.12 -20.73 -5.01
C PHE A 113 9.99 -20.28 -6.20
N GLY A 114 10.79 -19.22 -6.05
CA GLY A 114 11.75 -18.78 -7.07
C GLY A 114 11.16 -17.99 -8.24
N GLY A 115 9.95 -17.45 -8.08
CA GLY A 115 9.34 -16.54 -9.04
C GLY A 115 9.94 -15.13 -8.98
N SER A 116 10.09 -14.50 -10.14
CA SER A 116 10.56 -13.12 -10.24
C SER A 116 9.40 -12.15 -10.07
N ALA A 117 9.37 -11.41 -8.97
CA ALA A 117 8.39 -10.36 -8.70
C ALA A 117 9.05 -9.15 -8.02
N GLY A 118 8.51 -7.94 -8.25
CA GLY A 118 9.03 -6.72 -7.65
C GLY A 118 8.52 -6.50 -6.23
N ARG A 119 9.38 -5.96 -5.34
CA ARG A 119 9.00 -5.54 -3.98
C ARG A 119 8.36 -4.14 -3.91
N GLU A 120 8.71 -3.26 -4.84
CA GLU A 120 8.26 -1.86 -4.86
C GLU A 120 6.75 -1.75 -5.07
N GLY A 121 6.21 -2.50 -6.04
CA GLY A 121 4.77 -2.54 -6.30
C GLY A 121 3.97 -3.04 -5.10
N THR A 122 4.49 -4.03 -4.38
CA THR A 122 3.87 -4.57 -3.16
C THR A 122 3.82 -3.52 -2.05
N ALA A 123 4.93 -2.82 -1.82
CA ALA A 123 5.00 -1.77 -0.81
C ALA A 123 4.03 -0.61 -1.12
N VAL A 124 3.95 -0.20 -2.38
CA VAL A 124 2.98 0.81 -2.86
C VAL A 124 1.53 0.35 -2.66
N GLN A 125 1.21 -0.90 -2.99
CA GLN A 125 -0.14 -1.45 -2.78
C GLN A 125 -0.52 -1.53 -1.31
N MET A 126 0.40 -1.97 -0.45
CA MET A 126 0.19 -1.98 0.99
C MET A 126 -0.08 -0.56 1.52
N GLY A 127 0.77 0.40 1.15
CA GLY A 127 0.60 1.81 1.53
C GLY A 127 -0.72 2.41 1.07
N GLY A 128 -1.09 2.23 -0.20
CA GLY A 128 -2.35 2.72 -0.77
C GLY A 128 -3.58 2.05 -0.15
N SER A 129 -3.54 0.74 0.11
CA SER A 129 -4.64 0.02 0.76
C SER A 129 -4.87 0.48 2.21
N MET A 130 -3.79 0.68 2.97
CA MET A 130 -3.84 1.17 4.34
C MET A 130 -4.34 2.62 4.40
N ALA A 131 -3.84 3.49 3.51
CA ALA A 131 -4.31 4.87 3.40
C ALA A 131 -5.79 4.96 3.04
N ALA A 132 -6.26 4.19 2.07
CA ALA A 132 -7.68 4.15 1.70
C ALA A 132 -8.56 3.68 2.87
N THR A 133 -8.07 2.70 3.63
CA THR A 133 -8.80 2.15 4.77
C THR A 133 -8.90 3.17 5.89
N LEU A 134 -7.80 3.87 6.20
CA LEU A 134 -7.80 4.96 7.16
C LEU A 134 -8.71 6.11 6.71
N GLY A 135 -8.67 6.48 5.44
CA GLY A 135 -9.53 7.53 4.87
C GLY A 135 -11.02 7.22 5.00
N ARG A 136 -11.42 5.97 4.76
CA ARG A 136 -12.79 5.50 5.00
C ARG A 136 -13.16 5.51 6.48
N TRP A 137 -12.26 5.08 7.35
CA TRP A 137 -12.51 5.03 8.79
C TRP A 137 -12.72 6.44 9.39
N LEU A 138 -11.92 7.40 8.94
CA LEU A 138 -12.03 8.81 9.29
C LEU A 138 -13.11 9.58 8.51
N ARG A 139 -13.81 8.91 7.57
CA ARG A 139 -14.85 9.50 6.70
C ARG A 139 -14.37 10.77 5.99
N LEU A 140 -13.16 10.72 5.44
CA LEU A 140 -12.55 11.84 4.74
C LEU A 140 -13.31 12.19 3.45
N SER A 141 -13.20 13.46 3.04
CA SER A 141 -13.69 13.90 1.73
C SER A 141 -12.92 13.21 0.60
N ALA A 142 -13.42 13.30 -0.64
CA ALA A 142 -12.70 12.78 -1.79
C ALA A 142 -11.31 13.43 -1.97
N GLU A 143 -11.23 14.75 -1.74
CA GLU A 143 -9.98 15.52 -1.80
C GLU A 143 -8.99 15.11 -0.70
N ASP A 144 -9.46 15.00 0.55
CA ASP A 144 -8.62 14.53 1.65
C ASP A 144 -8.18 13.08 1.40
N THR A 145 -9.07 12.21 0.94
CA THR A 145 -8.72 10.81 0.63
C THR A 145 -7.64 10.75 -0.45
N ARG A 146 -7.70 11.62 -1.45
CA ARG A 146 -6.68 11.74 -2.51
C ARG A 146 -5.31 12.08 -1.92
N ILE A 147 -5.24 13.09 -1.05
CA ILE A 147 -3.99 13.49 -0.38
C ILE A 147 -3.46 12.32 0.46
N LEU A 148 -4.33 11.68 1.24
CA LEU A 148 -3.96 10.56 2.10
C LEU A 148 -3.43 9.36 1.29
N LEU A 149 -4.04 9.05 0.15
CA LEU A 149 -3.58 8.00 -0.76
C LEU A 149 -2.18 8.30 -1.32
N MET A 150 -1.95 9.53 -1.79
CA MET A 150 -0.62 9.95 -2.26
C MET A 150 0.42 9.83 -1.13
N SER A 151 0.07 10.25 0.10
CA SER A 151 0.93 10.07 1.28
C SER A 151 1.21 8.61 1.59
N GLY A 152 0.20 7.73 1.51
CA GLY A 152 0.36 6.30 1.75
C GLY A 152 1.24 5.61 0.71
N VAL A 153 1.06 5.95 -0.57
CA VAL A 153 1.93 5.47 -1.66
C VAL A 153 3.37 5.93 -1.44
N ALA A 154 3.58 7.20 -1.13
CA ALA A 154 4.90 7.74 -0.84
C ALA A 154 5.55 7.08 0.39
N ALA A 155 4.78 6.85 1.46
CA ALA A 155 5.25 6.15 2.65
C ALA A 155 5.60 4.68 2.35
N GLY A 156 4.81 4.00 1.52
CA GLY A 156 5.10 2.63 1.11
C GLY A 156 6.35 2.53 0.26
N PHE A 157 6.54 3.44 -0.69
CA PHE A 157 7.71 3.47 -1.56
C PHE A 157 9.00 3.92 -0.85
N GLY A 158 8.87 4.84 0.12
CA GLY A 158 10.02 5.42 0.84
C GLY A 158 10.49 4.62 2.06
N ALA A 159 9.76 3.57 2.45
CA ALA A 159 10.13 2.67 3.55
C ALA A 159 11.07 1.56 3.07
#